data_AF-A8JNG8-F1
#
_entry.id   AF-A8JNG8-F1
#
_cell.length_a   1.000
_cell.length_b   1.000
_cell.length_c   1.000
_cell.angle_alpha   90.00
_cell.angle_beta   90.00
_cell.angle_gamma   90.00
#
_symmetry.space_group_name_H-M   'P 1'
#
loop_
_entity.id
_entity.type
_entity.pdbx_description
1 polymer ?
#
loop_
_entity_poly.entity_id
_entity_poly.type
_entity_poly.pdbx_seq_one_letter_code
_entity_poly.pdbx_strand_id
1 'polypeptide(L)'
;MNIYLAWFLIFNIIMFLALSVCLPVLSSNSGCSAITNCDPFLPVCASSTNEHQFFYSICEMLLDACLTGKDWKPDYFNHCNVSRL
;
A
#
# COMPACT_ATOMS: atom_id res chain seq x y z
N MET A 1 4.20 30.85 -35.87
CA MET A 1 5.06 29.86 -35.21
C MET A 1 4.80 29.77 -33.70
N ASN A 2 4.71 30.90 -32.98
CA ASN A 2 4.44 30.91 -31.53
C ASN A 2 3.14 30.21 -31.08
N ILE A 3 2.05 30.32 -31.84
CA ILE A 3 0.77 29.73 -31.42
C ILE A 3 0.80 28.19 -31.40
N TYR A 4 1.49 27.56 -32.34
CA TYR A 4 1.66 26.10 -32.37
C TYR A 4 2.53 25.61 -31.22
N LEU A 5 3.59 26.36 -30.88
CA LEU A 5 4.43 26.09 -29.71
C LEU A 5 3.61 26.18 -28.41
N ALA A 6 2.79 27.23 -28.27
CA ALA A 6 1.92 27.38 -27.09
C ALA A 6 0.92 26.22 -26.96
N TRP A 7 0.27 25.81 -28.05
CA TRP A 7 -0.65 24.68 -28.07
C TRP A 7 0.04 23.35 -27.72
N PHE A 8 1.23 23.12 -28.25
CA PHE A 8 2.02 21.93 -27.94
C PHE A 8 2.37 21.87 -26.44
N LEU A 9 2.79 22.98 -25.83
CA LEU A 9 3.09 23.04 -24.41
C LEU A 9 1.85 22.78 -23.55
N ILE A 10 0.71 23.41 -23.88
CA ILE A 10 -0.55 23.20 -23.17
C ILE A 10 -0.95 21.72 -23.22
N PHE A 11 -0.86 21.09 -24.40
CA PHE A 11 -1.17 19.66 -24.54
C PHE A 11 -0.28 18.77 -23.68
N ASN A 12 1.04 19.02 -23.66
CA ASN A 12 1.96 18.26 -22.81
C ASN A 12 1.66 18.44 -21.31
N ILE A 13 1.31 19.66 -20.88
CA ILE A 13 0.92 19.93 -19.49
C ILE A 13 -0.36 19.16 -19.13
N ILE A 14 -1.36 19.15 -20.02
CA ILE A 14 -2.60 18.39 -19.82
C ILE A 14 -2.31 16.89 -19.72
N MET A 15 -1.47 16.35 -20.61
CA MET A 15 -1.09 14.94 -20.57
C MET A 15 -0.30 14.58 -19.31
N PHE A 16 0.59 15.46 -18.86
CA PHE A 16 1.34 15.26 -17.61
C PHE A 16 0.43 15.27 -16.38
N LEU A 17 -0.54 16.19 -16.33
CA LEU A 17 -1.55 16.24 -15.27
C LEU A 17 -2.42 14.98 -15.29
N ALA A 18 -2.89 14.56 -16.47
CA ALA A 18 -3.65 13.31 -16.60
C ALA A 18 -2.85 12.09 -16.13
N LEU A 19 -1.56 12.01 -16.48
CA LEU A 19 -0.68 10.93 -16.03
C LEU A 19 -0.49 10.94 -14.51
N SER A 20 -0.32 12.13 -13.90
CA SER A 20 -0.14 12.26 -12.45
C SER A 20 -1.37 11.81 -11.64
N VAL A 21 -2.58 11.91 -12.20
CA VAL A 21 -3.80 11.37 -11.59
C VAL A 21 -3.85 9.84 -11.68
N CYS A 22 -3.28 9.26 -12.73
CA CYS A 22 -3.24 7.81 -12.93
C CYS A 22 -2.12 7.11 -12.17
N LEU A 23 -1.04 7.82 -11.78
CA LEU A 23 -0.05 7.26 -10.88
C LEU A 23 -0.72 7.12 -9.51
N PRO A 24 -1.03 5.91 -9.01
CA PRO A 24 -1.29 5.78 -7.60
C PRO A 24 -0.08 6.38 -6.92
N VAL A 25 -0.30 7.32 -6.00
CA VAL A 25 0.75 7.74 -5.08
C VAL A 25 1.23 6.43 -4.50
N LEU A 26 2.42 5.99 -4.91
CA LEU A 26 3.07 4.85 -4.29
C LEU A 26 3.41 5.39 -2.92
N SER A 27 2.41 5.40 -2.06
CA SER A 27 2.52 5.87 -0.70
C SER A 27 3.69 5.08 -0.19
N SER A 28 4.74 5.79 0.20
CA SER A 28 5.88 5.23 0.89
C SER A 28 5.38 4.78 2.26
N ASN A 29 4.47 3.80 2.26
CA ASN A 29 3.91 3.20 3.44
C ASN A 29 5.10 2.49 4.07
N SER A 30 5.34 2.81 5.34
CA SER A 30 6.34 2.18 6.20
C SER A 30 6.31 0.65 6.11
N GLY A 31 5.16 0.06 5.74
CA GLY A 31 4.99 -1.34 5.40
C GLY A 31 6.06 -1.89 4.45
N CYS A 32 6.34 -1.22 3.32
CA CYS A 32 7.31 -1.71 2.33
C CYS A 32 8.75 -1.76 2.89
N SER A 33 9.13 -0.78 3.73
CA SER A 33 10.47 -0.72 4.31
C SER A 33 10.70 -1.79 5.37
N ALA A 34 9.64 -2.29 6.00
CA ALA A 34 9.72 -3.31 7.05
C ALA A 34 9.79 -4.74 6.50
N ILE A 35 9.50 -4.96 5.22
CA ILE A 35 9.53 -6.30 4.58
C ILE A 35 10.92 -6.94 4.66
N THR A 36 12.00 -6.15 4.67
CA THR A 36 13.38 -6.70 4.72
C THR A 36 13.73 -7.33 6.06
N ASN A 37 13.02 -6.99 7.15
CA ASN A 37 13.32 -7.45 8.51
C ASN A 37 12.11 -8.12 9.18
N CYS A 38 11.14 -8.60 8.40
CA CYS A 38 9.94 -9.24 8.92
C CYS A 38 10.17 -10.73 9.26
N ASP A 39 9.36 -11.27 10.18
CA ASP A 39 9.36 -12.69 10.50
C ASP A 39 8.45 -13.47 9.53
N PRO A 40 8.97 -14.39 8.72
CA PRO A 40 8.19 -15.17 7.77
C PRO A 40 7.39 -16.31 8.41
N PHE A 41 7.54 -16.57 9.71
CA PHE A 41 6.90 -17.70 10.40
C PHE A 41 5.97 -17.28 11.54
N LEU A 42 5.83 -15.97 11.81
CA LEU A 42 4.94 -15.47 12.85
C LEU A 42 3.56 -15.13 12.27
N PRO A 43 2.54 -16.02 12.41
CA PRO A 43 1.19 -15.69 11.98
C PRO A 43 0.64 -14.52 12.78
N VAL A 44 -0.17 -13.69 12.13
CA VAL A 44 -0.74 -12.49 12.74
C VAL A 44 -2.16 -12.31 12.25
N CYS A 45 -3.03 -11.85 13.15
CA CYS A 45 -4.27 -11.25 12.72
C CYS A 45 -4.16 -9.76 12.76
N ALA A 46 -4.72 -9.12 11.75
CA ALA A 46 -4.70 -7.70 11.64
C ALA A 46 -6.06 -7.15 11.26
N SER A 47 -6.28 -5.90 11.67
CA SER A 47 -7.41 -5.10 11.25
C SER A 47 -6.93 -3.84 10.54
N SER A 48 -7.66 -3.44 9.49
CA SER A 48 -7.45 -2.17 8.83
C SER A 48 -8.79 -1.53 8.55
N THR A 49 -9.06 -0.38 9.16
CA THR A 49 -10.35 0.32 9.11
C THR A 49 -11.53 -0.59 9.53
N ASN A 50 -12.23 -1.23 8.59
CA ASN A 50 -13.35 -2.14 8.82
C ASN A 50 -13.10 -3.57 8.31
N GLU A 51 -11.86 -3.88 7.90
CA GLU A 51 -11.47 -5.20 7.40
C GLU A 51 -10.67 -5.96 8.45
N HIS A 52 -10.85 -7.28 8.45
CA HIS A 52 -10.15 -8.22 9.32
C HIS A 52 -9.56 -9.32 8.46
N GLN A 53 -8.28 -9.61 8.68
CA GLN A 53 -7.58 -10.63 7.90
C GLN A 53 -6.56 -11.36 8.75
N PHE A 54 -6.53 -12.68 8.58
CA PHE A 54 -5.44 -13.52 9.06
C PHE A 54 -4.34 -13.57 8.00
N PHE A 55 -3.10 -13.38 8.43
CA PHE A 55 -1.91 -13.55 7.61
C PHE A 55 -1.07 -14.69 8.18
N TYR A 56 -0.55 -15.55 7.30
CA TYR A 56 0.29 -16.67 7.74
C TYR A 56 1.64 -16.20 8.29
N SER A 57 2.02 -14.96 7.96
CA SER A 57 3.19 -14.30 8.53
C SER A 57 3.02 -12.78 8.62
N ILE A 58 3.78 -12.13 9.50
CA ILE A 58 3.93 -10.66 9.50
C ILE A 58 4.44 -10.16 8.14
N CYS A 59 5.29 -10.93 7.47
CA CYS A 59 5.78 -10.58 6.13
C CYS A 59 4.65 -10.45 5.10
N GLU A 60 3.69 -11.36 5.09
CA GLU A 60 2.54 -11.28 4.20
C GLU A 60 1.66 -10.06 4.51
N MET A 61 1.46 -9.76 5.79
CA MET A 61 0.73 -8.56 6.22
C MET A 61 1.40 -7.28 5.71
N LEU A 62 2.72 -7.18 5.85
CA LEU A 62 3.50 -6.02 5.39
C LEU A 62 3.54 -5.92 3.87
N LEU A 63 3.60 -7.06 3.16
CA LEU A 63 3.52 -7.10 1.71
C LEU A 63 2.15 -6.60 1.22
N ASP A 64 1.07 -7.05 1.85
CA ASP A 64 -0.27 -6.57 1.51
C ASP A 64 -0.40 -5.06 1.81
N ALA A 65 0.06 -4.59 2.97
CA ALA A 65 0.10 -3.16 3.32
C ALA A 65 0.85 -2.33 2.27
N CYS A 66 1.97 -2.87 1.76
CA CYS A 66 2.80 -2.23 0.75
C CYS A 66 2.09 -2.12 -0.61
N LEU A 67 1.41 -3.19 -1.04
CA LEU A 67 0.75 -3.25 -2.35
C LEU A 67 -0.60 -2.51 -2.38
N THR A 68 -1.35 -2.55 -1.29
CA THR A 68 -2.71 -2.00 -1.23
C THR A 68 -2.76 -0.61 -0.59
N GLY A 69 -1.70 -0.21 0.13
CA GLY A 69 -1.69 1.01 0.95
C GLY A 69 -2.48 0.90 2.25
N LYS A 70 -3.00 -0.29 2.60
CA LYS A 70 -3.73 -0.51 3.85
C LYS A 70 -2.81 -0.36 5.07
N ASP A 71 -3.36 0.19 6.15
CA ASP A 71 -2.69 0.29 7.45
C ASP A 71 -3.14 -0.88 8.33
N TRP A 72 -2.51 -2.04 8.14
CA TRP A 72 -2.79 -3.24 8.93
C TRP A 72 -2.21 -3.10 10.34
N LYS A 73 -3.05 -3.20 11.36
CA LYS A 73 -2.64 -3.22 12.77
C LYS A 73 -2.83 -4.61 13.35
N PRO A 74 -1.85 -5.16 14.08
CA PRO A 74 -2.04 -6.42 14.80
C PRO A 74 -3.25 -6.33 15.72
N ASP A 75 -4.12 -7.33 15.66
CA ASP A 75 -5.36 -7.39 16.40
C ASP A 75 -5.66 -8.84 16.82
N TYR A 76 -6.43 -8.99 17.89
CA TYR A 76 -6.74 -10.28 18.48
C TYR A 76 -8.22 -10.58 18.29
N PHE A 77 -8.53 -11.47 17.34
CA PHE A 77 -9.90 -11.93 17.14
C PHE A 77 -10.10 -13.35 17.64
N ASN A 78 -11.30 -13.65 18.16
CA ASN A 78 -11.67 -15.00 18.59
C ASN A 78 -11.57 -16.05 17.46
N HIS A 79 -11.66 -15.64 16.19
CA HIS A 79 -11.51 -16.53 15.03
C HIS A 79 -10.05 -16.73 14.60
N CYS A 80 -9.12 -15.99 15.21
CA CYS A 80 -7.70 -16.05 14.94
C CYS A 80 -7.02 -16.83 16.05
N ASN A 81 -6.70 -18.09 15.78
CA ASN A 81 -6.00 -18.96 16.73
C ASN A 81 -4.49 -18.66 16.77
N VAL A 82 -4.12 -17.38 16.84
CA VAL A 82 -2.75 -16.96 17.16
C VAL A 82 -2.68 -16.91 18.68
N SER A 83 -2.21 -18.00 19.28
CA SER A 83 -2.07 -18.15 20.72
C SER A 83 -1.25 -17.01 21.32
N ARG A 84 -1.82 -16.29 22.31
CA ARG A 84 -1.07 -15.40 23.20
C ARG A 84 -0.13 -16.25 24.06
N LEU A 85 1.05 -16.57 23.56
CA LEU A 85 2.15 -17.10 24.37
C LEU A 85 3.25 -16.06 24.43
#